data_AF-A0A943X363-F1
#
_entry.id   AF-A0A943X363-F1
#
_cell.length_a   1.000
_cell.length_b   1.000
_cell.length_c   1.000
_cell.angle_alpha   90.00
_cell.angle_beta   90.00
_cell.angle_gamma   90.00
#
_symmetry.space_group_name_H-M   'P 1'
#
loop_
_entity.id
_entity.type
_entity.pdbx_description
1 polymer ?
#
loop_
_entity_poly.entity_id
_entity_poly.type
_entity_poly.pdbx_seq_one_letter_code
_entity_poly.pdbx_strand_id
1 'polypeptide(L)'
;MKKVAIFLICFACGLCCAFGLLYKIDIARMANNKEVVFSNWGIDYNINSADSTEETDNELYMKADEETLTTRGMKVTIVNNTYNDIAFGDYYAIEKFIGGHWKKLNYIVSEEPDWNDMTYIIEGGGSAEVKFYWEDMYGELSKGNYRIEKLYIDSSDSEQINSLYCYFKI
;
A
#
# COMPACT_ATOMS: atom_id res chain seq x y z
N MET A 1 -12.72 18.42 -37.06
CA MET A 1 -13.39 18.03 -35.79
C MET A 1 -13.97 16.61 -35.83
N LYS A 2 -14.87 16.25 -36.75
CA LYS A 2 -15.48 14.89 -36.80
C LYS A 2 -14.47 13.72 -36.93
N LYS A 3 -13.43 13.85 -37.75
CA LYS A 3 -12.39 12.80 -37.91
C LYS A 3 -11.55 12.57 -36.64
N VAL A 4 -11.28 13.65 -35.90
CA VAL A 4 -10.54 13.59 -34.62
C VAL A 4 -11.39 12.94 -33.53
N ALA A 5 -12.68 13.27 -33.47
CA ALA A 5 -13.61 12.64 -32.53
C ALA A 5 -13.78 11.13 -32.79
N ILE A 6 -13.91 10.71 -34.05
CA ILE A 6 -13.98 9.28 -34.42
C ILE A 6 -12.70 8.56 -34.03
N PHE A 7 -11.53 9.16 -34.28
CA PHE A 7 -10.25 8.59 -33.88
C PHE A 7 -10.14 8.41 -32.35
N LEU A 8 -10.53 9.42 -31.56
CA LEU A 8 -10.52 9.35 -30.10
C LEU A 8 -11.47 8.27 -29.56
N ILE A 9 -12.66 8.12 -30.15
CA ILE A 9 -13.61 7.08 -29.77
C ILE A 9 -13.03 5.69 -30.08
N CYS A 10 -12.49 5.49 -31.28
CA CYS A 10 -11.86 4.21 -31.63
C CYS A 10 -10.65 3.90 -30.75
N PHE A 11 -9.86 4.91 -30.39
CA PHE A 11 -8.72 4.75 -29.47
C PHE A 11 -9.17 4.38 -28.06
N ALA A 12 -10.18 5.05 -27.51
CA ALA A 12 -10.75 4.73 -26.21
C ALA A 12 -11.36 3.32 -26.17
N CYS A 13 -12.11 2.92 -27.20
CA CYS A 13 -12.62 1.56 -27.33
C CYS A 13 -11.49 0.52 -27.41
N GLY A 14 -10.42 0.83 -28.15
CA GLY A 14 -9.24 -0.02 -28.23
C GLY A 14 -8.56 -0.21 -26.87
N LEU A 15 -8.40 0.86 -26.10
CA LEU A 15 -7.88 0.82 -24.73
C LEU A 15 -8.77 -0.03 -23.81
N CYS A 16 -10.10 0.16 -23.86
CA CYS A 16 -11.03 -0.63 -23.06
C CYS A 16 -10.94 -2.13 -23.36
N CYS A 17 -10.84 -2.50 -24.65
CA CYS A 17 -10.65 -3.89 -25.05
C CYS A 17 -9.31 -4.46 -24.55
N ALA A 18 -8.23 -3.68 -24.60
CA ALA A 18 -6.93 -4.10 -24.10
C ALA A 18 -6.97 -4.34 -22.58
N PHE A 19 -7.56 -3.43 -21.81
CA PHE A 19 -7.73 -3.60 -20.37
C PHE A 19 -8.61 -4.81 -20.02
N GLY A 20 -9.70 -5.03 -20.76
CA GLY A 20 -10.55 -6.21 -20.57
C GLY A 20 -9.84 -7.54 -20.83
N LEU A 21 -8.89 -7.57 -21.78
CA LEU A 21 -8.07 -8.76 -22.03
C LEU A 21 -7.05 -9.00 -20.90
N LEU A 22 -6.41 -7.94 -20.42
CA LEU A 22 -5.45 -8.02 -19.32
C LEU A 22 -6.11 -8.52 -18.03
N TYR A 23 -7.31 -8.04 -17.73
CA TYR A 23 -8.08 -8.51 -16.56
C TYR A 23 -8.44 -10.00 -16.64
N LYS A 24 -8.81 -10.50 -17.84
CA LYS A 24 -9.06 -11.92 -18.05
C LYS A 24 -7.81 -12.78 -17.87
N ILE A 25 -6.64 -12.27 -18.29
CA ILE A 25 -5.36 -12.95 -18.09
C ILE A 25 -5.09 -13.07 -16.59
N ASP A 26 -5.31 -12.02 -15.81
CA ASP A 26 -5.13 -12.05 -14.36
C ASP A 26 -6.07 -13.04 -13.67
N ILE A 27 -7.36 -13.06 -14.03
CA ILE A 27 -8.33 -14.06 -13.50
C ILE A 27 -7.82 -15.49 -13.75
N ALA A 28 -7.35 -15.76 -14.97
CA ALA A 28 -6.82 -17.08 -15.31
C ALA A 28 -5.55 -17.41 -14.52
N ARG A 29 -4.68 -16.43 -14.26
CA ARG A 29 -3.45 -16.64 -13.47
C ARG A 29 -3.75 -16.88 -12.00
N MET A 30 -4.68 -16.11 -11.42
CA MET A 30 -5.16 -16.31 -10.05
C MET A 30 -5.76 -17.71 -9.86
N ALA A 31 -6.58 -18.19 -10.81
CA ALA A 31 -7.13 -19.55 -10.79
C ALA A 31 -6.05 -20.66 -10.85
N ASN A 32 -4.82 -20.32 -11.21
CA ASN A 32 -3.69 -21.24 -11.32
C ASN A 32 -2.57 -20.94 -10.30
N ASN A 33 -2.84 -20.18 -9.23
CA ASN A 33 -1.87 -19.77 -8.22
C ASN A 33 -0.61 -19.09 -8.82
N LYS A 34 -0.79 -18.28 -9.86
CA LYS A 34 0.28 -17.46 -10.45
C LYS A 34 0.01 -15.99 -10.17
N GLU A 35 1.08 -15.23 -9.93
CA GLU A 35 1.04 -13.77 -9.72
C GLU A 35 0.31 -13.05 -10.85
N VAL A 36 -0.48 -12.03 -10.53
CA VAL A 36 -1.12 -11.16 -11.53
C VAL A 36 -0.06 -10.33 -12.27
N VAL A 37 -0.32 -9.98 -13.53
CA VAL A 37 0.61 -9.23 -14.39
C VAL A 37 0.15 -7.80 -14.67
N PHE A 38 -1.12 -7.48 -14.43
CA PHE A 38 -1.67 -6.17 -14.77
C PHE A 38 -2.43 -5.51 -13.61
N SER A 39 -3.25 -6.28 -12.91
CA SER A 39 -4.10 -5.81 -11.80
C SER A 39 -3.29 -5.76 -10.51
N ASN A 40 -2.30 -4.87 -10.45
CA ASN A 40 -1.56 -4.56 -9.20
C ASN A 40 -2.39 -3.71 -8.23
N TRP A 41 -3.70 -3.56 -8.47
CA TRP A 41 -4.65 -3.05 -7.49
C TRP A 41 -4.97 -4.20 -6.53
N GLY A 42 -4.08 -4.35 -5.56
CA GLY A 42 -4.05 -5.44 -4.59
C GLY A 42 -2.69 -5.42 -3.93
N ILE A 43 -2.65 -5.45 -2.61
CA ILE A 43 -1.42 -5.48 -1.84
C ILE A 43 -0.74 -6.83 -2.09
N ASP A 44 0.47 -6.83 -2.66
CA ASP A 44 1.27 -8.04 -2.82
C ASP A 44 1.91 -8.43 -1.48
N TYR A 45 1.21 -9.27 -0.71
CA TYR A 45 1.77 -9.89 0.49
C TYR A 45 2.76 -10.99 0.10
N ASN A 46 4.02 -10.62 -0.12
CA ASN A 46 5.10 -11.58 -0.14
C ASN A 46 5.65 -11.75 1.28
N ILE A 47 5.08 -12.71 2.02
CA ILE A 47 5.60 -13.09 3.34
C ILE A 47 6.87 -13.91 3.10
N ASN A 48 8.02 -13.26 3.24
CA ASN A 48 9.28 -13.97 3.36
C ASN A 48 9.43 -14.39 4.82
N SER A 49 9.20 -15.67 5.11
CA SER A 49 9.69 -16.29 6.36
C SER A 49 11.22 -16.40 6.22
N ALA A 50 11.93 -15.34 6.58
CA ALA A 50 13.39 -15.37 6.59
C ALA A 50 13.85 -16.22 7.77
N ASP A 51 14.44 -17.38 7.45
CA ASP A 51 15.26 -18.14 8.39
C ASP A 51 16.57 -17.35 8.58
N SER A 52 16.56 -16.33 9.44
CA SER A 52 17.72 -15.48 9.70
C SER A 52 18.13 -15.52 11.17
N THR A 53 19.19 -16.29 11.43
CA THR A 53 20.06 -16.19 12.61
C THR A 53 20.87 -14.89 12.58
N GLU A 54 20.23 -13.75 12.80
CA GLU A 54 20.91 -12.51 13.17
C GLU A 54 20.23 -11.95 14.43
N GLU A 55 21.04 -11.42 15.36
CA GLU A 55 20.56 -10.82 16.61
C GLU A 55 19.52 -9.76 16.29
N THR A 56 18.26 -10.14 16.50
CA THR A 56 17.10 -9.29 16.24
C THR A 56 16.95 -8.40 17.45
N ASP A 57 17.31 -7.12 17.29
CA ASP A 57 16.73 -6.10 18.14
C ASP A 57 15.21 -6.27 18.01
N ASN A 58 14.52 -6.44 19.13
CA ASN A 58 13.11 -6.83 19.23
C ASN A 58 12.23 -5.65 18.80
N GLU A 59 12.36 -5.28 17.52
CA GLU A 59 11.87 -4.06 16.92
C GLU A 59 10.85 -4.36 15.83
N LEU A 60 9.85 -3.48 15.75
CA LEU A 60 8.85 -3.47 14.71
C LEU A 60 8.93 -2.13 14.00
N TYR A 61 9.16 -2.13 12.68
CA TYR A 61 9.33 -0.90 11.92
C TYR A 61 8.88 -1.01 10.47
N MET A 62 8.75 0.15 9.82
CA MET A 62 8.46 0.27 8.40
C MET A 62 9.66 0.86 7.64
N LYS A 63 10.08 0.19 6.57
CA LYS A 63 11.16 0.62 5.68
C LYS A 63 10.60 1.09 4.34
N ALA A 64 10.83 2.36 4.03
CA ALA A 64 10.48 2.91 2.72
C ALA A 64 11.38 2.33 1.62
N ASP A 65 10.78 1.93 0.49
CA ASP A 65 11.51 1.67 -0.74
C ASP A 65 11.57 2.97 -1.57
N GLU A 66 12.62 3.75 -1.33
CA GLU A 66 12.83 5.07 -1.95
C GLU A 66 12.89 5.01 -3.48
N GLU A 67 13.25 3.87 -4.08
CA GLU A 67 13.30 3.72 -5.54
C GLU A 67 11.90 3.67 -6.17
N THR A 68 10.89 3.28 -5.37
CA THR A 68 9.49 3.20 -5.81
C THR A 68 8.67 4.44 -5.46
N LEU A 69 9.27 5.41 -4.75
CA LEU A 69 8.58 6.61 -4.30
C LEU A 69 8.20 7.51 -5.48
N THR A 70 6.91 7.83 -5.57
CA THR A 70 6.35 8.79 -6.54
C THR A 70 5.44 9.79 -5.82
N THR A 71 4.91 10.77 -6.54
CA THR A 71 3.87 11.68 -5.99
C THR A 71 2.56 10.95 -5.66
N ARG A 72 2.38 9.72 -6.13
CA ARG A 72 1.12 8.95 -6.10
C ARG A 72 1.14 7.73 -5.17
N GLY A 73 2.32 7.24 -4.83
CA GLY A 73 2.47 6.01 -4.05
C GLY A 73 3.93 5.63 -3.80
N MET A 74 4.11 4.60 -2.98
CA MET A 74 5.40 3.99 -2.64
C MET A 74 5.22 2.56 -2.12
N LYS A 75 6.22 1.70 -2.30
CA LYS A 75 6.32 0.41 -1.61
C LYS A 75 7.01 0.57 -0.26
N VAL A 76 6.51 -0.11 0.76
CA VAL A 76 7.08 -0.13 2.11
C VAL A 76 7.17 -1.57 2.58
N THR A 77 8.27 -1.95 3.22
CA THR A 77 8.39 -3.23 3.91
C THR A 77 8.10 -3.04 5.39
N ILE A 78 7.12 -3.77 5.92
CA ILE A 78 6.89 -3.88 7.37
C ILE A 78 7.71 -5.06 7.86
N VAL A 79 8.59 -4.83 8.84
CA VAL A 79 9.49 -5.86 9.40
C VAL A 79 9.13 -6.06 10.86
N ASN A 80 8.71 -7.29 11.19
CA ASN A 80 8.39 -7.70 12.56
C ASN A 80 9.53 -8.57 13.09
N ASN A 81 10.53 -7.96 13.71
CA ASN A 81 11.60 -8.72 14.38
C ASN A 81 11.20 -9.11 15.82
N THR A 82 9.94 -8.92 16.21
CA THR A 82 9.47 -9.29 17.54
C THR A 82 9.08 -10.76 17.62
N TYR A 83 8.88 -11.26 18.84
CA TYR A 83 8.35 -12.62 19.06
C TYR A 83 6.84 -12.74 18.86
N ASN A 84 6.13 -11.62 18.86
CA ASN A 84 4.67 -11.62 18.78
C ASN A 84 4.23 -11.38 17.35
N ASP A 85 3.12 -12.02 16.98
CA ASP A 85 2.45 -11.70 15.72
C ASP A 85 1.84 -10.30 15.81
N ILE A 86 1.79 -9.62 14.67
CA ILE A 86 1.04 -8.38 14.53
C ILE A 86 -0.07 -8.55 13.50
N ALA A 87 -1.19 -7.89 13.75
CA ALA A 87 -2.31 -7.82 12.82
C ALA A 87 -2.60 -6.37 12.40
N PHE A 88 -2.91 -6.14 11.13
CA PHE A 88 -3.33 -4.83 10.64
C PHE A 88 -4.37 -4.96 9.53
N GLY A 89 -5.23 -3.94 9.38
CA GLY A 89 -6.18 -3.83 8.27
C GLY A 89 -5.63 -3.02 7.10
N ASP A 90 -6.47 -2.69 6.12
CA ASP A 90 -6.06 -1.86 4.97
C ASP A 90 -5.81 -0.38 5.32
N TYR A 91 -6.45 0.11 6.38
CA TYR A 91 -6.38 1.52 6.81
C TYR A 91 -4.95 2.07 6.86
N TYR A 92 -4.77 3.30 6.35
CA TYR A 92 -3.59 4.12 6.61
C TYR A 92 -3.92 5.62 6.51
N ALA A 93 -3.12 6.45 7.19
CA ALA A 93 -3.19 7.90 7.08
C ALA A 93 -1.88 8.48 6.52
N ILE A 94 -1.98 9.55 5.73
CA ILE A 94 -0.81 10.34 5.33
C ILE A 94 -0.78 11.63 6.15
N GLU A 95 0.39 11.93 6.69
CA GLU A 95 0.63 13.14 7.45
C GLU A 95 1.74 13.96 6.81
N LYS A 96 1.54 15.28 6.73
CA LYS A 96 2.54 16.23 6.25
C LYS A 96 3.15 17.00 7.41
N PHE A 97 4.47 17.19 7.38
CA PHE A 97 5.15 18.03 8.35
C PHE A 97 4.96 19.51 8.00
N ILE A 98 4.21 20.25 8.82
CA ILE A 98 3.88 21.66 8.62
C ILE A 98 4.07 22.40 9.94
N GLY A 99 4.98 23.37 9.94
CA GLY A 99 5.18 24.27 11.09
C GLY A 99 5.64 23.56 12.37
N GLY A 100 6.48 22.52 12.24
CA GLY A 100 6.98 21.76 13.39
C GLY A 100 6.12 20.59 13.84
N HIS A 101 4.98 20.36 13.18
CA HIS A 101 4.01 19.34 13.56
C HIS A 101 3.60 18.46 12.38
N TRP A 102 3.32 17.20 12.66
CA TRP A 102 2.67 16.28 11.72
C TRP A 102 1.17 16.56 11.69
N LYS A 103 0.61 16.75 10.49
CA LYS A 103 -0.82 16.99 10.28
C LYS A 103 -1.37 15.97 9.29
N LYS A 104 -2.41 15.23 9.69
CA LYS A 104 -3.19 14.36 8.80
C LYS A 104 -3.71 15.15 7.60
N LEU A 105 -3.51 14.59 6.42
CA LEU A 105 -4.12 15.10 5.20
C LEU A 105 -5.60 14.74 5.20
N ASN A 106 -6.42 15.65 4.66
CA ASN A 106 -7.82 15.37 4.41
C ASN A 106 -7.94 14.56 3.13
N TYR A 107 -8.97 13.71 3.08
CA TYR A 107 -9.33 13.05 1.83
C TYR A 107 -9.82 14.06 0.78
N ILE A 108 -9.54 13.79 -0.49
CA ILE A 108 -10.08 14.56 -1.62
C ILE A 108 -11.50 14.11 -2.00
N VAL A 109 -11.89 12.92 -1.54
CA VAL A 109 -13.23 12.34 -1.73
C VAL A 109 -14.21 12.92 -0.69
N SER A 110 -15.49 13.03 -1.06
CA SER A 110 -16.53 13.63 -0.20
C SER A 110 -16.98 12.72 0.95
N GLU A 111 -16.72 11.42 0.82
CA GLU A 111 -17.02 10.39 1.80
C GLU A 111 -15.70 9.77 2.26
N GLU A 112 -15.64 9.29 3.50
CA GLU A 112 -14.46 8.56 3.96
C GLU A 112 -14.22 7.33 3.07
N PRO A 113 -12.96 7.02 2.70
CA PRO A 113 -12.66 5.86 1.91
C PRO A 113 -13.22 4.60 2.57
N ASP A 114 -13.89 3.77 1.78
CA ASP A 114 -14.31 2.44 2.21
C ASP A 114 -13.07 1.54 2.26
N TRP A 115 -12.61 1.25 3.47
CA TRP A 115 -11.47 0.38 3.69
C TRP A 115 -11.97 -1.06 3.75
N ASN A 116 -11.26 -1.99 3.10
CA ASN A 116 -11.66 -3.39 3.23
C ASN A 116 -11.45 -3.87 4.67
N ASP A 117 -12.37 -4.70 5.15
CA ASP A 117 -12.28 -5.39 6.45
C ASP A 117 -11.27 -6.56 6.43
N MET A 118 -10.34 -6.59 5.47
CA MET A 118 -9.33 -7.63 5.40
C MET A 118 -8.27 -7.41 6.47
N THR A 119 -8.01 -8.44 7.27
CA THR A 119 -6.95 -8.44 8.30
C THR A 119 -5.76 -9.24 7.79
N TYR A 120 -4.58 -8.67 7.98
CA TYR A 120 -3.31 -9.26 7.60
C TYR A 120 -2.46 -9.49 8.82
N ILE A 121 -1.76 -10.62 8.85
CA ILE A 121 -0.91 -11.03 9.96
C ILE A 121 0.53 -11.13 9.47
N ILE A 122 1.46 -10.55 10.22
CA ILE A 122 2.89 -10.81 10.08
C ILE A 122 3.32 -11.53 11.35
N GLU A 123 3.70 -12.80 11.20
CA GLU A 123 4.22 -13.61 12.30
C GLU A 123 5.48 -12.98 12.91
N GLY A 124 5.78 -13.32 14.16
CA GLY A 124 7.05 -12.94 14.78
C GLY A 124 8.26 -13.40 13.94
N GLY A 125 9.21 -12.50 13.71
CA GLY A 125 10.35 -12.70 12.80
C GLY A 125 10.02 -12.53 11.31
N GLY A 126 8.77 -12.27 10.95
CA GLY A 126 8.30 -12.12 9.59
C GLY A 126 8.45 -10.71 9.00
N SER A 127 8.17 -10.59 7.71
CA SER A 127 8.03 -9.30 7.04
C SER A 127 6.98 -9.37 5.93
N ALA A 128 6.44 -8.21 5.55
CA ALA A 128 5.56 -8.07 4.40
C ALA A 128 5.88 -6.81 3.60
N GLU A 129 5.83 -6.91 2.28
CA GLU A 129 5.80 -5.75 1.41
C GLU A 129 4.36 -5.21 1.28
N VAL A 130 4.20 -3.91 1.44
CA VAL A 130 2.92 -3.20 1.32
C VAL A 130 3.08 -2.08 0.30
N LYS A 131 2.21 -2.08 -0.71
CA LYS A 131 2.15 -1.00 -1.70
C LYS A 131 1.10 0.01 -1.26
N PHE A 132 1.54 1.23 -0.97
CA PHE A 132 0.65 2.33 -0.67
C PHE A 132 0.40 3.14 -1.94
N TYR A 133 -0.84 3.15 -2.42
CA TYR A 133 -1.31 4.02 -3.49
C TYR A 133 -2.33 4.99 -2.92
N TRP A 134 -1.96 6.26 -2.84
CA TRP A 134 -2.71 7.28 -2.10
C TRP A 134 -3.38 8.31 -2.98
N GLU A 135 -3.10 8.33 -4.28
CA GLU A 135 -3.64 9.32 -5.20
C GLU A 135 -5.18 9.37 -5.19
N ASP A 136 -5.85 8.23 -5.15
CA ASP A 136 -7.33 8.20 -5.18
C ASP A 136 -7.94 8.83 -3.93
N MET A 137 -7.24 8.78 -2.79
CA MET A 137 -7.73 9.28 -1.51
C MET A 137 -7.22 10.67 -1.17
N TYR A 138 -5.99 11.02 -1.55
CA TYR A 138 -5.29 12.24 -1.14
C TYR A 138 -4.82 13.10 -2.32
N GLY A 139 -4.96 12.61 -3.55
CA GLY A 139 -4.35 13.20 -4.74
C GLY A 139 -2.84 13.01 -4.80
N GLU A 140 -2.21 13.67 -5.77
CA GLU A 140 -0.75 13.73 -5.82
C GLU A 140 -0.18 14.61 -4.71
N LEU A 141 0.84 14.10 -4.02
CA LEU A 141 1.53 14.84 -2.99
C LEU A 141 2.51 15.85 -3.62
N SER A 142 2.41 17.11 -3.20
CA SER A 142 3.41 18.13 -3.53
C SER A 142 4.72 17.90 -2.76
N LYS A 143 5.84 18.50 -3.19
CA LYS A 143 7.11 18.53 -2.45
C LYS A 143 6.93 18.79 -0.95
N GLY A 144 7.59 18.01 -0.10
CA GLY A 144 7.48 18.11 1.37
C GLY A 144 7.96 16.87 2.11
N ASN A 145 7.98 16.96 3.44
CA ASN A 145 8.25 15.80 4.30
C ASN A 145 6.91 15.21 4.77
N TYR A 146 6.79 13.89 4.65
CA TYR A 146 5.58 13.14 4.92
C TYR A 146 5.87 11.93 5.80
N ARG A 147 4.82 11.39 6.41
CA ARG A 147 4.85 10.04 6.98
C ARG A 147 3.53 9.31 6.74
N ILE A 148 3.61 7.99 6.60
CA ILE A 148 2.47 7.08 6.63
C ILE A 148 2.27 6.64 8.07
N GLU A 149 1.05 6.74 8.59
CA GLU A 149 0.62 6.09 9.82
C GLU A 149 -0.11 4.79 9.47
N LYS A 150 0.38 3.68 10.02
CA LYS A 150 -0.27 2.37 9.91
C LYS A 150 -0.68 1.89 11.30
N LEU A 151 -1.95 1.51 11.46
CA LEU A 151 -2.44 0.94 12.71
C LEU A 151 -2.19 -0.55 12.74
N TYR A 152 -1.80 -1.07 13.89
CA TYR A 152 -1.64 -2.51 14.11
C TYR A 152 -2.06 -2.90 15.53
N ILE A 153 -2.34 -4.19 15.70
CA ILE A 153 -2.62 -4.84 16.97
C ILE A 153 -1.46 -5.81 17.22
N ASP A 154 -0.91 -5.78 18.43
CA ASP A 154 0.09 -6.75 18.88
C ASP A 154 -0.65 -7.94 19.51
N SER A 155 -0.28 -9.17 19.15
CA SER A 155 -0.92 -10.36 19.70
C SER A 155 -0.73 -10.55 21.21
N SER A 156 0.26 -9.89 21.82
CA SER A 156 0.44 -9.88 23.28
C SER A 156 -0.54 -8.98 24.03
N ASP A 157 -1.11 -7.97 23.36
CA ASP A 157 -2.16 -7.09 23.90
C ASP A 157 -3.14 -6.71 22.79
N SER A 158 -4.12 -7.59 22.56
CA SER A 158 -5.08 -7.45 21.48
C SER A 158 -6.12 -6.34 21.70
N GLU A 159 -6.17 -5.74 22.88
CA GLU A 159 -7.06 -4.61 23.20
C GLU A 159 -6.41 -3.26 22.81
N GLN A 160 -5.09 -3.23 22.64
CA GLN A 160 -4.35 -2.03 22.31
C GLN A 160 -4.16 -1.86 20.80
N ILE A 161 -4.60 -0.71 20.27
CA ILE A 161 -4.28 -0.28 18.91
C ILE A 161 -3.03 0.59 18.94
N ASN A 162 -2.00 0.14 18.23
CA ASN A 162 -0.70 0.79 18.13
C ASN A 162 -0.51 1.44 16.75
N SER A 163 0.55 2.24 16.59
CA SER A 163 0.85 2.95 15.35
C SER A 163 2.31 2.76 14.92
N LEU A 164 2.51 2.47 13.65
CA LEU A 164 3.81 2.51 12.98
C LEU A 164 3.89 3.70 12.04
N TYR A 165 5.11 4.22 11.88
CA TYR A 165 5.37 5.38 11.04
C TYR A 165 6.45 5.08 10.00
N CYS A 166 6.17 5.42 8.74
CA CYS A 166 7.13 5.37 7.65
C CYS A 166 7.36 6.78 7.14
N TYR A 167 8.57 7.31 7.32
CA TYR A 167 8.92 8.69 6.96
C TYR A 167 9.49 8.75 5.54
N PHE A 168 9.07 9.74 4.76
CA PHE A 168 9.52 9.91 3.38
C PHE A 168 9.45 11.38 2.95
N LYS A 169 10.09 11.68 1.80
CA LYS A 169 10.17 13.04 1.27
C LYS A 169 9.87 13.06 -0.22
N ILE A 170 8.90 13.88 -0.61
CA ILE A 170 8.59 14.25 -2.00
C ILE A 170 9.36 15.51 -2.37
#